data_AF-A0A383F7S8-F1
#
_entry.id   AF-A0A383F7S8-F1
#
_cell.length_a   1.000
_cell.length_b   1.000
_cell.length_c   1.000
_cell.angle_alpha   90.00
_cell.angle_beta   90.00
_cell.angle_gamma   90.00
#
_symmetry.space_group_name_H-M   'P 1'
#
loop_
_entity.id
_entity.type
_entity.pdbx_description
1 polymer ?
#
loop_
_entity_poly.entity_id
_entity_poly.type
_entity_poly.pdbx_seq_one_letter_code
_entity_poly.pdbx_strand_id
1 'polypeptide(L)'
;PVLAHPERLELFQNTPTILNEFVNRGMLTQFTAGSILGLFGKKAKTLTQRYLKEGLVHTFASDTHRPTGPRLPILSSAFNTVSNSYGKDIASKFFSENPKSIIDGSSNTGQFTIEMPKPNKNSYWKFW
;
A
#
# COMPACT_ATOMS: atom_id res chain seq x y z
N PRO A 1 -8.65 -7.82 -11.52
CA PRO A 1 -7.42 -7.12 -11.99
C PRO A 1 -6.66 -6.50 -10.80
N VAL A 2 -5.32 -6.38 -10.89
CA VAL A 2 -4.50 -5.70 -9.88
C VAL A 2 -3.84 -4.46 -10.52
N LEU A 3 -4.21 -3.28 -10.06
CA LEU A 3 -3.64 -2.00 -10.50
C LEU A 3 -2.28 -1.79 -9.84
N ALA A 4 -1.23 -1.79 -10.66
CA ALA A 4 0.14 -1.60 -10.19
C ALA A 4 0.41 -0.14 -9.85
N HIS A 5 1.06 0.06 -8.70
CA HIS A 5 1.65 1.29 -8.18
C HIS A 5 0.86 2.57 -8.51
N PRO A 6 -0.45 2.67 -8.14
CA PRO A 6 -1.26 3.84 -8.46
C PRO A 6 -0.69 5.13 -7.85
N GLU A 7 0.05 5.04 -6.74
CA GLU A 7 0.69 6.21 -6.12
C GLU A 7 1.76 6.88 -7.00
N ARG A 8 2.24 6.18 -8.03
CA ARG A 8 3.28 6.66 -8.97
C ARG A 8 2.71 7.16 -10.29
N LEU A 9 1.43 6.94 -10.56
CA LEU A 9 0.79 7.35 -11.81
C LEU A 9 0.25 8.78 -11.68
N GLU A 10 0.53 9.59 -12.71
CA GLU A 10 0.16 11.00 -12.72
C GLU A 10 -1.34 11.23 -12.54
N LEU A 11 -2.18 10.38 -13.14
CA LEU A 11 -3.64 10.41 -12.98
C LEU A 11 -4.06 10.45 -11.51
N PHE A 12 -3.53 9.53 -10.70
CA PHE A 12 -3.89 9.41 -9.28
C PHE A 12 -3.17 10.45 -8.41
N GLN A 13 -2.04 11.01 -8.86
CA GLN A 13 -1.39 12.13 -8.18
C GLN A 13 -2.15 13.44 -8.38
N ASN A 14 -2.66 13.68 -9.59
CA ASN A 14 -3.40 14.89 -9.93
C ASN A 14 -4.86 14.82 -9.46
N THR A 15 -5.46 13.63 -9.46
CA THR A 15 -6.85 13.42 -9.00
C THR A 15 -6.94 12.21 -8.06
N PRO A 16 -6.50 12.34 -6.80
CA PRO A 16 -6.46 11.20 -5.88
C PRO A 16 -7.79 10.50 -5.63
N THR A 17 -8.90 11.23 -5.70
CA THR A 17 -10.22 10.67 -5.40
C THR A 17 -10.65 9.59 -6.40
N ILE A 18 -10.12 9.61 -7.63
CA ILE A 18 -10.56 8.71 -8.70
C ILE A 18 -10.21 7.24 -8.41
N LEU A 19 -9.20 6.95 -7.58
CA LEU A 19 -8.84 5.57 -7.25
C LEU A 19 -9.99 4.80 -6.60
N ASN A 20 -10.85 5.50 -5.84
CA ASN A 20 -12.05 4.92 -5.25
C ASN A 20 -12.98 4.30 -6.31
N GLU A 21 -13.11 4.93 -7.48
CA GLU A 21 -13.97 4.42 -8.56
C GLU A 21 -13.46 3.09 -9.11
N PHE A 22 -12.15 2.94 -9.24
CA PHE A 22 -11.51 1.71 -9.71
C PHE A 22 -11.70 0.60 -8.69
N VAL A 23 -11.46 0.90 -7.40
CA VAL A 23 -11.62 -0.05 -6.31
C VAL A 23 -13.09 -0.48 -6.14
N ASN A 24 -14.04 0.47 -6.22
CA ASN A 24 -15.48 0.19 -6.14
C ASN A 24 -15.98 -0.69 -7.29
N ARG A 25 -15.27 -0.72 -8.43
CA ARG A 25 -15.53 -1.62 -9.56
C ARG A 25 -14.84 -2.99 -9.42
N GLY A 26 -14.25 -3.27 -8.25
CA GLY A 26 -13.62 -4.56 -7.94
C GLY A 26 -12.14 -4.67 -8.34
N MET A 27 -11.46 -3.55 -8.63
CA MET A 27 -10.02 -3.58 -8.89
C MET A 27 -9.23 -3.60 -7.58
N LEU A 28 -8.27 -4.52 -7.49
CA LEU A 28 -7.29 -4.54 -6.41
C LEU A 28 -6.15 -3.57 -6.73
N THR A 29 -5.40 -3.18 -5.71
CA THR A 29 -4.28 -2.25 -5.84
C THR A 29 -3.02 -2.84 -5.24
N GLN A 30 -1.90 -2.60 -5.89
CA GLN A 30 -0.58 -2.96 -5.39
C GLN A 30 0.25 -1.70 -5.27
N PHE A 31 0.72 -1.39 -4.06
CA PHE A 31 1.55 -0.23 -3.77
C PHE A 31 3.01 -0.62 -3.64
N THR A 32 3.90 0.28 -4.06
CA THR A 32 5.33 0.00 -3.97
C THR A 32 5.83 0.23 -2.54
N ALA A 33 6.57 -0.74 -1.99
CA ALA A 33 7.17 -0.65 -0.65
C ALA A 33 8.04 0.61 -0.49
N GLY A 34 8.74 1.03 -1.54
CA GLY A 34 9.55 2.25 -1.52
C GLY A 34 8.73 3.53 -1.38
N SER A 35 7.46 3.53 -1.78
CA SER A 35 6.61 4.73 -1.75
C SER A 35 6.27 5.13 -0.31
N ILE A 36 5.90 4.18 0.57
CA ILE A 36 5.64 4.49 1.99
C ILE A 36 6.91 4.93 2.74
N LEU A 37 8.08 4.46 2.30
CA LEU A 37 9.38 4.87 2.83
C LEU A 37 9.84 6.24 2.28
N GLY A 38 9.25 6.72 1.18
CA GLY A 38 9.59 7.99 0.54
C GLY A 38 10.67 7.91 -0.55
N LEU A 39 11.04 6.71 -1.00
CA LEU A 39 12.09 6.51 -2.01
C LEU A 39 11.68 6.97 -3.42
N PHE A 40 10.37 7.12 -3.68
CA PHE A 40 9.83 7.66 -4.93
C PHE A 40 9.35 9.11 -4.80
N GLY A 41 9.87 9.84 -3.81
CA GLY A 41 9.57 11.25 -3.58
C GLY A 41 8.32 11.52 -2.75
N LYS A 42 8.15 12.81 -2.38
CA LYS A 42 7.12 13.26 -1.44
C LYS A 42 5.69 12.97 -1.93
N LYS A 43 5.42 13.18 -3.22
CA LYS A 43 4.08 12.94 -3.81
C LYS A 43 3.63 11.49 -3.63
N ALA A 44 4.48 10.53 -4.03
CA ALA A 44 4.18 9.11 -3.89
C ALA A 44 4.01 8.69 -2.42
N LYS A 45 4.84 9.23 -1.52
CA LYS A 45 4.73 8.97 -0.07
C LYS A 45 3.41 9.46 0.50
N THR A 46 3.10 10.73 0.30
CA THR A 46 1.85 11.34 0.81
C THR A 46 0.63 10.64 0.25
N LEU A 47 0.66 10.29 -1.04
CA LEU A 47 -0.45 9.59 -1.67
C LEU A 47 -0.61 8.15 -1.16
N THR A 48 0.49 7.44 -0.93
CA THR A 48 0.47 6.10 -0.30
C THR A 48 -0.15 6.15 1.08
N GLN A 49 0.23 7.14 1.91
CA GLN A 49 -0.32 7.30 3.25
C GLN A 49 -1.81 7.62 3.22
N ARG A 50 -2.21 8.51 2.32
CA ARG A 50 -3.63 8.88 2.12
C ARG A 50 -4.44 7.63 1.77
N TYR A 51 -4.04 6.91 0.73
CA TYR A 51 -4.75 5.71 0.29
C TYR A 51 -4.72 4.59 1.31
N LEU A 52 -3.63 4.47 2.08
CA LEU A 52 -3.57 3.52 3.19
C LEU A 52 -4.61 3.89 4.26
N LYS A 53 -4.76 5.16 4.63
CA LYS A 53 -5.77 5.63 5.59
C LYS A 53 -7.21 5.48 5.06
N GLU A 54 -7.41 5.69 3.76
CA GLU A 54 -8.70 5.54 3.09
C GLU A 54 -9.08 4.07 2.81
N GLY A 55 -8.21 3.10 3.14
CA GLY A 55 -8.49 1.67 2.93
C GLY A 55 -8.38 1.22 1.46
N LEU A 56 -7.68 1.99 0.62
CA LEU A 56 -7.55 1.74 -0.82
C LEU A 56 -6.27 0.98 -1.22
N VAL A 57 -5.46 0.59 -0.23
CA VAL A 57 -4.27 -0.24 -0.43
C VAL A 57 -4.66 -1.69 -0.15
N HIS A 58 -4.52 -2.58 -1.14
CA HIS A 58 -4.81 -4.00 -0.93
C HIS A 58 -3.54 -4.83 -0.73
N THR A 59 -2.45 -4.47 -1.40
CA THR A 59 -1.17 -5.17 -1.30
C THR A 59 0.01 -4.21 -1.35
N PHE A 60 1.14 -4.62 -0.74
CA PHE A 60 2.45 -4.04 -0.98
C PHE A 60 3.35 -5.03 -1.71
N ALA A 61 4.16 -4.54 -2.65
CA ALA A 61 5.22 -5.30 -3.29
C ALA A 61 6.49 -4.45 -3.42
N SER A 62 7.64 -5.10 -3.58
CA SER A 62 8.93 -4.40 -3.57
C SER A 62 9.19 -3.58 -4.84
N ASP A 63 8.67 -4.03 -5.98
CA ASP A 63 8.99 -3.48 -7.31
C ASP A 63 10.53 -3.40 -7.56
N THR A 64 11.22 -4.43 -7.06
CA THR A 64 12.69 -4.56 -7.09
C THR A 64 13.18 -4.85 -8.50
N HIS A 65 14.27 -4.18 -8.89
CA HIS A 65 14.91 -4.39 -10.20
C HIS A 65 16.38 -4.82 -10.09
N ARG A 66 16.98 -4.68 -8.90
CA ARG A 66 18.40 -4.95 -8.65
C ARG A 66 18.58 -5.51 -7.24
N PRO A 67 19.60 -6.34 -6.97
CA PRO A 67 19.89 -6.82 -5.63
C PRO A 67 20.45 -5.72 -4.71
N THR A 68 21.11 -4.69 -5.28
CA THR A 68 21.72 -3.58 -4.57
C THR A 68 21.48 -2.25 -5.30
N GLY A 69 21.71 -1.13 -4.61
CA GLY A 69 21.55 0.21 -5.18
C GLY A 69 20.09 0.62 -5.39
N PRO A 70 19.78 1.44 -6.40
CA PRO A 70 18.42 1.88 -6.65
C PRO A 70 17.46 0.71 -6.92
N ARG A 71 16.28 0.75 -6.29
CA ARG A 71 15.23 -0.28 -6.39
C ARG A 71 15.69 -1.68 -5.90
N LEU A 72 16.42 -1.71 -4.78
CA LEU A 72 16.75 -2.93 -4.03
C LEU A 72 15.52 -3.51 -3.28
N PRO A 73 15.57 -4.77 -2.79
CA PRO A 73 14.51 -5.35 -1.96
C PRO A 73 14.41 -4.65 -0.60
N ILE A 74 13.25 -4.07 -0.30
CA ILE A 74 13.00 -3.26 0.92
C ILE A 74 11.66 -3.59 1.60
N LEU A 75 11.09 -4.76 1.29
CA LEU A 75 9.74 -5.13 1.72
C LEU A 75 9.63 -5.16 3.26
N SER A 76 10.65 -5.69 3.95
CA SER A 76 10.69 -5.76 5.42
C SER A 76 10.67 -4.39 6.10
N SER A 77 11.35 -3.39 5.53
CA SER A 77 11.36 -2.02 6.06
C SER A 77 10.00 -1.36 5.94
N ALA A 78 9.32 -1.56 4.82
CA ALA A 78 7.95 -1.09 4.62
C ALA A 78 6.95 -1.82 5.53
N PHE A 79 7.08 -3.14 5.69
CA PHE A 79 6.28 -3.92 6.64
C PHE A 79 6.41 -3.36 8.06
N ASN A 80 7.63 -3.15 8.55
CA ASN A 80 7.87 -2.59 9.88
C ASN A 80 7.24 -1.21 10.04
N THR A 81 7.31 -0.38 9.00
CA THR A 81 6.72 0.96 8.99
C THR A 81 5.20 0.90 9.14
N VAL A 82 4.53 0.01 8.40
CA VAL A 82 3.06 -0.18 8.51
C VAL A 82 2.70 -0.83 9.85
N SER A 83 3.45 -1.84 10.28
CA SER A 83 3.25 -2.56 11.54
C SER A 83 3.34 -1.64 12.76
N ASN A 84 4.32 -0.74 12.81
CA ASN A 84 4.47 0.23 13.90
C ASN A 84 3.26 1.19 13.98
N SER A 85 2.54 1.35 12.88
CA SER A 85 1.53 2.39 12.71
C SER A 85 0.13 1.86 12.90
N TYR A 86 -0.15 0.67 12.38
CA TYR A 86 -1.47 0.05 12.35
C TYR A 86 -1.51 -1.34 13.02
N GLY A 87 -0.38 -1.80 13.57
CA GLY A 87 -0.25 -3.12 14.17
C GLY A 87 0.22 -4.19 13.18
N LYS A 88 0.82 -5.25 13.74
CA LYS A 88 1.40 -6.36 12.97
C LYS A 88 0.35 -7.09 12.14
N ASP A 89 -0.84 -7.31 12.68
CA ASP A 89 -1.91 -8.05 12.00
C ASP A 89 -2.38 -7.31 10.74
N ILE A 90 -2.54 -5.99 10.81
CA ILE A 90 -2.87 -5.17 9.64
C ILE A 90 -1.74 -5.20 8.60
N ALA A 91 -0.49 -5.12 9.04
CA ALA A 91 0.64 -5.24 8.13
C ALA A 91 0.70 -6.64 7.47
N SER A 92 0.45 -7.72 8.20
CA SER A 92 0.43 -9.08 7.65
C SER A 92 -0.58 -9.24 6.52
N LYS A 93 -1.74 -8.59 6.63
CA LYS A 93 -2.75 -8.57 5.57
C LYS A 93 -2.18 -8.02 4.27
N PHE A 94 -1.60 -6.82 4.27
CA PHE A 94 -1.12 -6.19 3.03
C PHE A 94 0.12 -6.83 2.42
N PHE A 95 1.00 -7.40 3.25
CA PHE A 95 2.32 -7.88 2.81
C PHE A 95 2.39 -9.40 2.62
N SER A 96 1.40 -10.16 3.10
CA SER A 96 1.43 -11.63 3.06
C SER A 96 0.06 -12.24 2.71
N GLU A 97 -0.97 -11.99 3.52
CA GLU A 97 -2.25 -12.71 3.40
C GLU A 97 -3.01 -12.32 2.12
N ASN A 98 -3.05 -11.02 1.80
CA ASN A 98 -3.71 -10.53 0.60
C ASN A 98 -2.95 -10.97 -0.67
N PRO A 99 -1.62 -10.77 -0.79
CA PRO A 99 -0.86 -11.34 -1.91
C PRO A 99 -1.05 -12.85 -2.09
N LYS A 100 -1.03 -13.62 -0.99
CA LYS A 100 -1.28 -15.07 -1.02
C LYS A 100 -2.67 -15.39 -1.57
N SER A 101 -3.69 -14.69 -1.10
CA SER A 101 -5.08 -14.88 -1.55
C SER A 101 -5.25 -14.62 -3.05
N ILE A 102 -4.54 -13.61 -3.59
CA ILE A 102 -4.51 -13.34 -5.03
C ILE A 102 -3.87 -14.51 -5.80
N ILE A 103 -2.75 -15.04 -5.31
CA ILE A 103 -2.05 -16.17 -5.94
C ILE A 103 -2.91 -17.44 -5.91
N ASP A 104 -3.60 -17.68 -4.80
CA ASP A 104 -4.47 -18.85 -4.61
C ASP A 104 -5.78 -18.74 -5.42
N GLY A 105 -6.04 -17.61 -6.09
CA GLY A 105 -7.24 -17.38 -6.88
C GLY A 105 -8.52 -17.32 -6.05
N SER A 106 -8.43 -16.89 -4.78
CA SER A 106 -9.59 -16.86 -3.90
C SER A 106 -10.68 -15.90 -4.43
N SER A 107 -11.94 -16.33 -4.37
CA SER A 107 -13.09 -15.59 -4.91
C SER A 107 -13.50 -14.38 -4.05
N ASN A 108 -12.83 -14.15 -2.92
CA ASN A 108 -13.26 -13.20 -1.90
C ASN A 108 -12.63 -11.81 -2.09
N THR A 109 -12.94 -11.15 -3.21
CA THR A 109 -12.46 -9.79 -3.48
C THR A 109 -12.90 -8.76 -2.44
N GLY A 110 -14.04 -8.97 -1.77
CA GLY A 110 -14.51 -8.12 -0.67
C GLY A 110 -13.73 -8.24 0.65
N GLN A 111 -12.84 -9.23 0.81
CA GLN A 111 -12.02 -9.41 2.02
C GLN A 111 -10.72 -8.59 2.00
N PHE A 112 -10.34 -8.04 0.84
CA PHE A 112 -9.12 -7.23 0.73
C PHE A 112 -9.28 -5.83 1.32
N THR A 113 -10.52 -5.33 1.41
CA THR A 113 -10.80 -4.02 1.98
C THR A 113 -10.78 -4.11 3.50
N ILE A 114 -9.81 -3.42 4.09
CA ILE A 114 -9.61 -3.41 5.54
C ILE A 114 -10.18 -2.11 6.07
N GLU A 115 -11.08 -2.20 7.05
CA GLU A 115 -11.45 -1.02 7.83
C GLU A 115 -10.23 -0.58 8.64
N MET A 116 -9.68 0.58 8.30
CA MET A 116 -8.40 1.01 8.82
C MET A 116 -8.55 1.57 10.23
N PRO A 117 -7.84 1.00 11.23
CA PRO A 117 -7.88 1.56 12.57
C PRO A 117 -7.19 2.93 12.60
N LYS A 118 -7.50 3.73 13.62
CA LYS A 118 -6.73 4.95 13.88
C LYS A 118 -5.26 4.57 14.09
N PRO A 119 -4.30 5.29 13.48
CA PRO A 119 -2.90 4.99 13.68
C PRO A 119 -2.48 5.17 15.15
N ASN A 120 -1.51 4.38 15.59
CA ASN A 120 -1.02 4.37 16.97
C ASN A 120 -0.52 5.76 17.41
N LYS A 121 -0.82 6.15 18.67
CA LYS A 121 -0.51 7.48 19.23
C LYS A 121 0.99 7.83 19.26
N ASN A 122 1.89 6.86 19.26
CA ASN A 122 3.35 7.08 19.21
C ASN A 122 3.92 6.99 17.79
N SER A 123 3.07 6.85 16.78
CA SER A 123 3.53 6.80 15.41
C SER A 123 3.89 8.21 14.91
N TYR A 124 5.03 8.31 14.24
CA TYR A 124 5.60 9.53 13.64
C TYR A 124 4.67 10.21 12.60
N TRP A 125 3.49 9.63 12.32
CA TRP A 125 2.47 10.13 11.40
C TRP A 125 1.56 11.25 11.93
N LYS A 126 1.79 11.75 13.16
CA LYS A 126 0.93 12.78 13.76
C LYS A 126 1.05 14.20 13.16
N PHE A 127 1.98 14.45 12.26
CA PHE A 127 2.36 15.83 11.85
C PHE A 127 2.29 16.12 10.34
N TRP A 128 1.45 15.42 9.58
CA TRP A 128 1.17 15.73 8.18
C TRP A 128 -0.29 15.52 7.82
#